data_AF-A0A2E3YJ04-F1
#
_entry.id   AF-A0A2E3YJ04-F1
#
_cell.length_a   1.000
_cell.length_b   1.000
_cell.length_c   1.000
_cell.angle_alpha   90.00
_cell.angle_beta   90.00
_cell.angle_gamma   90.00
#
_symmetry.space_group_name_H-M   'P 1'
#
loop_
_entity.id
_entity.type
_entity.pdbx_description
1 polymer ?
#
loop_
_entity_poly.entity_id
_entity_poly.type
_entity_poly.pdbx_seq_one_letter_code
_entity_poly.pdbx_strand_id
1 'polypeptide(L)' 'MATTYEGSHQQYGVIAERNLMMPMRDGVRLATDLYFPASDGVRAEGQFPVILERTPYSKDAPR' A
#
# COMPACT_ATOMS: atom_id res chain seq x y z
N MET A 1 0.26 -6.91 -37.98
CA MET A 1 -0.74 -7.25 -36.93
C MET A 1 -0.31 -6.50 -35.68
N ALA A 2 -1.12 -5.58 -35.17
CA ALA A 2 -0.79 -4.82 -33.97
C ALA A 2 -1.15 -5.66 -32.74
N THR A 3 -0.18 -5.96 -31.90
CA THR A 3 -0.39 -6.66 -30.64
C THR A 3 -1.02 -5.66 -29.66
N THR A 4 -2.28 -5.86 -29.30
CA THR A 4 -2.93 -5.08 -28.24
C THR A 4 -2.22 -5.38 -26.92
N TYR A 5 -1.69 -4.35 -26.25
CA TYR A 5 -1.16 -4.50 -24.90
C TYR A 5 -2.32 -4.87 -23.96
N GLU A 6 -2.32 -6.11 -23.48
CA GLU A 6 -3.25 -6.56 -22.45
C GLU A 6 -2.61 -6.24 -21.09
N GLY A 7 -3.15 -5.24 -20.39
CA GLY A 7 -2.68 -4.87 -19.06
C GLY A 7 -2.95 -5.96 -18.02
N SER A 8 -2.35 -5.85 -16.84
CA SER A 8 -2.70 -6.74 -15.73
C SER A 8 -4.15 -6.52 -15.30
N HIS A 9 -4.91 -7.60 -15.15
CA HIS A 9 -6.25 -7.55 -14.56
C HIS A 9 -6.15 -7.38 -13.04
N GLN A 10 -7.16 -6.76 -12.42
CA GLN A 10 -7.20 -6.60 -10.96
C GLN A 10 -7.37 -7.99 -10.31
N GLN A 11 -6.33 -8.45 -9.61
CA GLN A 11 -6.30 -9.77 -8.96
C GLN A 11 -6.66 -9.74 -7.47
N TYR A 12 -6.45 -8.60 -6.80
CA TYR A 12 -6.57 -8.50 -5.34
C TYR A 12 -7.52 -7.39 -4.91
N GLY A 13 -8.15 -7.54 -3.74
CA GLY A 13 -8.70 -6.42 -2.99
C GLY A 13 -7.62 -5.65 -2.22
N VAL A 14 -8.04 -4.77 -1.31
CA VAL A 14 -7.13 -4.03 -0.41
C VAL A 14 -7.62 -4.05 1.03
N ILE A 15 -6.70 -4.28 1.97
CA ILE A 15 -6.90 -4.06 3.40
C ILE A 15 -5.90 -3.02 3.87
N ALA A 16 -6.37 -2.01 4.61
CA ALA A 16 -5.54 -0.92 5.11
C ALA A 16 -5.44 -0.95 6.64
N GLU A 17 -4.21 -0.88 7.15
CA GLU A 17 -3.94 -0.47 8.53
C GLU A 17 -3.51 0.99 8.52
N ARG A 18 -4.18 1.82 9.32
CA ARG A 18 -3.98 3.27 9.29
C ARG A 18 -3.35 3.79 10.58
N ASN A 19 -2.62 4.89 10.46
CA ASN A 19 -2.03 5.64 11.56
C ASN A 19 -1.08 4.79 12.44
N LEU A 20 -0.34 3.88 11.82
CA LEU A 20 0.72 3.17 12.51
C LEU A 20 1.89 4.12 12.75
N MET A 21 2.34 4.20 14.00
CA MET A 21 3.41 5.12 14.42
C MET A 21 4.78 4.44 14.32
N MET A 22 5.40 4.54 13.14
CA MET A 22 6.69 3.89 12.84
C MET A 22 7.84 4.59 13.58
N PRO A 23 8.64 3.88 14.39
CA PRO A 23 9.76 4.46 15.13
C PRO A 23 10.97 4.69 14.22
N MET A 24 11.51 5.91 14.25
CA MET A 24 12.74 6.28 13.55
C MET A 24 13.95 6.16 14.47
N ARG A 25 15.16 6.20 13.87
CA ARG A 25 16.44 6.08 14.59
C ARG A 25 16.68 7.17 15.66
N ASP A 26 16.04 8.32 15.52
CA ASP A 26 16.15 9.48 16.41
C ASP A 26 15.05 9.48 17.50
N GLY A 27 14.20 8.45 17.53
CA GLY A 27 13.09 8.34 18.46
C GLY A 27 11.80 9.05 18.01
N VAL A 28 11.81 9.82 16.91
CA VAL A 28 10.60 10.39 16.34
C VAL A 28 9.74 9.28 15.74
N ARG A 29 8.40 9.43 15.83
CA ARG A 29 7.45 8.47 15.27
C ARG A 29 6.70 9.08 14.09
N LEU A 30 6.77 8.43 12.93
CA LEU A 30 6.06 8.88 11.71
C LEU A 30 4.77 8.10 11.52
N ALA A 31 3.67 8.82 11.29
CA ALA A 31 2.39 8.20 10.96
C ALA A 31 2.45 7.54 9.57
N THR A 32 2.09 6.26 9.49
CA THR A 32 2.20 5.43 8.30
C THR A 32 0.91 4.63 8.11
N ASP A 33 0.41 4.60 6.88
CA ASP A 33 -0.66 3.70 6.47
C ASP A 33 -0.06 2.56 5.65
N LEU A 34 -0.45 1.31 5.96
CA LEU A 34 -0.01 0.12 5.24
C LEU A 34 -1.20 -0.46 4.46
N TYR A 35 -0.99 -0.65 3.16
CA TYR A 35 -1.97 -1.25 2.26
C TYR A 35 -1.49 -2.62 1.83
N PHE A 36 -2.28 -3.65 2.11
CA PHE A 36 -1.98 -5.04 1.80
C PHE A 36 -2.93 -5.54 0.69
N PRO A 37 -2.43 -6.37 -0.25
CA PRO A 37 -3.28 -7.15 -1.13
C PRO A 37 -4.23 -8.02 -0.30
N ALA A 38 -5.49 -8.14 -0.73
CA ALA A 38 -6.50 -8.94 -0.06
C ALA A 38 -7.11 -9.99 -0.99
N SER A 39 -7.44 -11.15 -0.43
CA SER A 39 -8.28 -12.19 -1.05
C SER A 39 -9.42 -12.52 -0.09
N ASP A 40 -10.65 -12.59 -0.58
CA ASP A 40 -11.82 -12.98 0.22
C ASP A 40 -12.01 -12.18 1.53
N GLY A 41 -11.66 -10.89 1.50
CA GLY A 41 -11.80 -9.99 2.65
C GLY A 41 -10.74 -10.15 3.74
N VAL A 42 -9.72 -11.00 3.53
CA VAL A 42 -8.55 -11.15 4.41
C VAL A 42 -7.27 -10.80 3.67
N ARG A 43 -6.16 -10.62 4.40
CA ARG A 43 -4.85 -10.37 3.79
C ARG A 43 -4.48 -11.56 2.91
N ALA A 44 -4.07 -11.29 1.69
CA ALA A 44 -3.54 -12.32 0.81
C ALA A 44 -2.23 -12.88 1.42
N GLU A 45 -2.08 -14.20 1.36
CA GLU A 45 -0.85 -14.85 1.82
C GLU A 45 0.30 -14.65 0.82
N GLY A 46 1.53 -14.69 1.32
CA GLY A 46 2.74 -14.59 0.50
C GLY A 46 3.51 -13.28 0.66
N GLN A 47 4.57 -13.14 -0.15
CA GLN A 47 5.42 -11.95 -0.19
C GLN A 47 5.09 -11.12 -1.41
N PHE A 48 4.92 -9.82 -1.20
CA PHE A 48 4.60 -8.86 -2.26
C PHE A 48 5.67 -7.77 -2.31
N PRO A 49 5.96 -7.22 -3.50
CA PRO A 49 6.76 -6.02 -3.61
C PRO A 49 6.05 -4.85 -2.91
N VAL A 50 6.82 -3.96 -2.28
CA VAL A 50 6.30 -2.80 -1.56
C VAL A 50 6.61 -1.54 -2.34
N ILE A 51 5.57 -0.73 -2.57
CA ILE A 51 5.72 0.65 -3.02
C ILE A 51 5.65 1.54 -1.78
N LEU A 52 6.63 2.43 -1.63
CA LEU A 52 6.70 3.36 -0.52
C LEU A 52 6.51 4.78 -1.02
N GLU A 53 5.54 5.48 -0.44
CA GLU A 53 5.40 6.92 -0.56
C GLU A 53 5.77 7.56 0.78
N ARG A 54 6.59 8.60 0.74
CA ARG A 54 6.84 9.50 1.88
C ARG A 54 6.52 10.90 1.43
N THR A 55 5.56 11.53 2.08
CA THR A 55 5.07 12.85 1.71
C THR A 55 5.21 13.81 2.90
N PRO A 56 5.65 15.07 2.69
CA PRO A 56 5.61 16.11 3.70
C PRO A 56 4.19 16.71 3.83
N TYR A 57 3.27 16.35 2.94
CA TYR A 57 1.88 16.75 2.98
C TYR A 57 1.06 15.76 3.82
N SER A 58 -0.20 16.09 4.09
CA SER A 58 -1.09 15.17 4.80
C SER A 58 -1.22 13.85 4.04
N LYS A 59 -0.91 12.72 4.69
CA LYS A 59 -1.13 11.37 4.15
C LYS A 59 -2.61 11.04 3.92
N ASP A 60 -3.50 11.86 4.49
CA ASP A 60 -4.95 11.75 4.37
C ASP A 60 -5.52 12.82 3.43
N ALA A 61 -4.67 13.53 2.67
CA ALA A 61 -5.14 14.45 1.66
C ALA A 61 -6.10 13.72 0.68
N PRO A 62 -7.19 14.38 0.23
CA PRO A 62 -8.08 13.81 -0.77
C PRO A 62 -7.28 13.36 -2.00
N ARG A 63 -7.60 12.15 -2.49
CA ARG A 63 -7.07 11.63 -3.74
C ARG A 63 -7.79 12.25 -4.94
#